data_AF-Q8GAT5-F1
#
_entry.id   AF-Q8GAT5-F1
#
_cell.length_a   1.000
_cell.length_b   1.000
_cell.length_c   1.000
_cell.angle_alpha   90.00
_cell.angle_beta   90.00
_cell.angle_gamma   90.00
#
_symmetry.space_group_name_H-M   'P 1'
#
loop_
_entity.id
_entity.type
_entity.pdbx_description
1 polymer ?
#
loop_
_entity_poly.entity_id
_entity_poly.type
_entity_poly.pdbx_seq_one_letter_code
_entity_poly.pdbx_strand_id
1 'polypeptide(L)'
;MSIDADLKAGVLDEDGVKKRREVLEAESQLYGALDGAMKFIKGDAIAGIIIIFVNLIGGISVGMVQHGMELSEALTVYTHLSIGDALVAQIPALLISISGGFIVTRVNNNKNNNLGSKIITDLFANQSTLMVTACLALAMGFLPGFPLPVFMVLSALLIAIYFKDKWRNRHKNKSGESHREKGADDEAQSEAVTIDGDIIPETLPLMITFNETFKPKLEQHNLASRLKKTFFIEYGVRLPEITIGYAPKSVCASMNIAINEIPVADYMLIPGMHKILINGEELKMLDNSVESINTPQGVSYWLPEEKADNAHKMGYITRSAIDEFYFCISTLLTHNISEF
;
A
#
# COMPACT_ATOMS: atom_id res chain seq x y z
N MET A 1 13.83 21.04 8.58
CA MET A 1 14.53 21.95 7.64
C MET A 1 14.08 21.73 6.19
N SER A 2 13.85 20.51 5.71
CA SER A 2 13.28 20.29 4.36
C SER A 2 11.88 20.89 4.19
N ILE A 3 11.00 20.76 5.20
CA ILE A 3 9.62 21.29 5.16
C ILE A 3 9.58 22.81 4.88
N ASP A 4 10.53 23.58 5.43
CA ASP A 4 10.59 25.03 5.22
C ASP A 4 11.14 25.41 3.83
N ALA A 5 11.98 24.53 3.26
CA ALA A 5 12.45 24.68 1.89
C ALA A 5 11.33 24.39 0.89
N ASP A 6 10.50 23.38 1.16
CA ASP A 6 9.35 23.02 0.32
C ASP A 6 8.26 24.11 0.32
N LEU A 7 8.03 24.79 1.47
CA LEU A 7 7.17 25.98 1.55
C LEU A 7 7.71 27.12 0.69
N LYS A 8 9.01 27.41 0.79
CA LYS A 8 9.66 28.47 -0.01
C LYS A 8 9.70 28.15 -1.50
N ALA A 9 9.75 26.86 -1.86
CA ALA A 9 9.70 26.38 -3.23
C ALA A 9 8.27 26.34 -3.81
N GLY A 10 7.24 26.64 -3.00
CA GLY A 10 5.84 26.60 -3.42
C GLY A 10 5.27 25.19 -3.64
N VAL A 11 6.00 24.15 -3.22
CA VAL A 11 5.58 22.73 -3.33
C VAL A 11 4.54 22.39 -2.26
N LEU A 12 4.56 23.13 -1.14
CA LEU A 12 3.64 22.98 -0.02
C LEU A 12 3.00 24.32 0.33
N ASP A 13 1.70 24.29 0.61
CA ASP A 13 0.98 25.40 1.22
C ASP A 13 1.19 25.44 2.76
N GLU A 14 0.83 26.55 3.41
CA GLU A 14 0.96 26.76 4.86
C GLU A 14 0.25 25.64 5.66
N ASP A 15 -0.93 25.23 5.22
CA ASP A 15 -1.68 24.13 5.85
C ASP A 15 -0.99 22.77 5.67
N GLY A 16 -0.38 22.54 4.51
CA GLY A 16 0.42 21.33 4.23
C GLY A 16 1.67 21.25 5.11
N VAL A 17 2.34 22.39 5.32
CA VAL A 17 3.50 22.52 6.22
C VAL A 17 3.11 22.25 7.66
N LYS A 18 1.98 22.78 8.12
CA LYS A 18 1.47 22.54 9.46
C LYS A 18 1.21 21.05 9.69
N LYS A 19 0.53 20.37 8.76
CA LYS A 19 0.27 18.93 8.85
C LYS A 19 1.57 18.10 8.83
N ARG A 20 2.53 18.43 7.96
CA ARG A 20 3.85 17.75 7.93
C ARG A 20 4.64 17.96 9.22
N ARG A 21 4.57 19.16 9.81
CA ARG A 21 5.20 19.43 11.11
C ARG A 21 4.54 18.63 12.24
N GLU A 22 3.22 18.55 12.28
CA GLU A 22 2.50 17.72 13.26
C GLU A 22 2.92 16.26 13.16
N VAL A 23 3.03 15.71 11.94
CA VAL A 23 3.50 14.33 11.73
C VAL A 23 4.95 14.15 12.20
N LEU A 24 5.85 15.07 11.82
CA LEU A 24 7.26 15.01 12.20
C LEU A 24 7.45 15.14 13.72
N GLU A 25 6.65 15.99 14.36
CA GLU A 25 6.65 16.14 15.81
C GLU A 25 6.17 14.87 16.51
N ALA A 26 5.08 14.27 16.04
CA ALA A 26 4.58 13.00 16.55
C ALA A 26 5.60 11.86 16.39
N GLU A 27 6.28 11.79 15.24
CA GLU A 27 7.35 10.82 14.98
C GLU A 27 8.55 11.04 15.93
N SER A 28 9.02 12.29 16.05
CA SER A 28 10.11 12.64 16.97
C SER A 28 9.75 12.32 18.43
N GLN A 29 8.51 12.54 18.85
CA GLN A 29 8.04 12.20 20.19
C GLN A 29 7.94 10.70 20.41
N LEU A 30 7.47 9.94 19.41
CA LEU A 30 7.44 8.49 19.47
C LEU A 30 8.85 7.94 19.64
N TYR A 31 9.82 8.39 18.83
CA TYR A 31 11.21 7.96 18.96
C TYR A 31 11.86 8.43 20.25
N GLY A 32 11.52 9.62 20.75
CA GLY A 32 11.96 10.11 22.06
C GLY A 32 11.41 9.27 23.21
N ALA A 33 10.12 8.94 23.18
CA ALA A 33 9.49 8.06 24.16
C ALA A 33 10.02 6.63 24.09
N LEU A 34 10.31 6.13 22.88
CA LEU A 34 10.85 4.79 22.64
C LEU A 34 12.31 4.68 23.09
N ASP A 35 13.16 5.69 22.83
CA ASP A 35 14.53 5.76 23.37
C ASP A 35 14.53 5.84 24.90
N GLY A 36 13.65 6.67 25.47
CA GLY A 36 13.44 6.74 26.91
C GLY A 36 13.04 5.39 27.51
N ALA A 37 11.99 4.78 26.98
CA ALA A 37 11.51 3.47 27.41
C ALA A 37 12.60 2.38 27.27
N MET A 38 13.34 2.35 26.15
CA MET A 38 14.44 1.39 25.96
C MET A 38 15.56 1.55 26.99
N LYS A 39 15.90 2.78 27.39
CA LYS A 39 16.88 3.02 28.46
C LYS A 39 16.39 2.51 29.82
N PHE A 40 15.13 2.73 30.16
CA PHE A 40 14.53 2.22 31.40
C PHE A 40 14.44 0.69 31.41
N ILE A 41 13.97 0.08 30.33
CA ILE A 41 13.87 -1.38 30.18
C ILE A 41 15.25 -2.03 30.27
N LYS A 42 16.27 -1.45 29.62
CA LYS A 42 17.64 -1.95 29.68
C LYS A 42 18.21 -1.86 31.10
N GLY A 43 17.96 -0.75 31.80
CA GLY A 43 18.38 -0.58 33.20
C GLY A 43 17.70 -1.59 34.13
N ASP A 44 16.39 -1.77 33.99
CA ASP A 44 15.58 -2.70 34.78
C ASP A 44 15.97 -4.16 34.53
N ALA A 45 16.25 -4.53 33.27
CA ALA A 45 16.73 -5.87 32.92
C ALA A 45 18.11 -6.17 33.55
N ILE A 46 19.04 -5.21 33.53
CA ILE A 46 20.36 -5.39 34.14
C ILE A 46 20.24 -5.52 35.66
N ALA A 47 19.44 -4.67 36.30
CA ALA A 47 19.20 -4.75 37.74
C ALA A 47 18.52 -6.07 38.13
N GLY A 48 17.51 -6.50 37.37
CA GLY A 48 16.82 -7.77 37.58
C GLY A 48 17.75 -8.98 37.50
N ILE A 49 18.65 -9.03 36.51
CA ILE A 49 19.65 -10.10 36.39
C ILE A 49 20.59 -10.13 37.60
N ILE A 50 21.05 -8.96 38.07
CA ILE A 50 21.92 -8.85 39.25
C ILE A 50 21.18 -9.35 40.50
N ILE A 51 19.94 -8.92 40.70
CA ILE A 51 19.11 -9.34 41.85
C ILE A 51 18.88 -10.86 41.83
N ILE A 52 18.56 -11.44 40.67
CA ILE A 52 18.41 -12.90 40.51
C ILE A 52 19.71 -13.61 40.91
N PHE A 53 20.86 -13.15 40.43
CA PHE A 53 22.14 -13.76 40.78
C PHE A 53 22.44 -13.72 42.29
N VAL A 54 22.19 -12.57 42.92
CA VAL A 54 22.40 -12.39 44.37
C VAL A 54 21.43 -13.27 45.18
N ASN A 55 20.15 -13.28 44.82
CA ASN A 55 19.13 -14.08 45.50
C ASN A 55 19.36 -15.58 45.31
N LEU A 56 19.83 -16.00 44.12
CA LEU A 56 20.14 -17.40 43.83
C LEU A 56 21.37 -17.86 44.63
N ILE A 57 22.50 -17.16 44.54
CA ILE A 57 23.74 -17.56 45.23
C ILE A 57 23.57 -17.41 46.75
N GLY A 58 23.03 -16.28 47.21
CA GLY A 58 22.81 -16.00 48.62
C GLY A 58 21.77 -16.93 49.23
N GLY A 59 20.65 -17.15 48.53
CA GLY A 59 19.58 -18.06 48.94
C GLY A 59 20.06 -19.50 49.07
N ILE A 60 20.77 -20.03 48.07
CA ILE A 60 21.34 -21.38 48.14
C ILE A 60 22.36 -21.49 49.28
N SER A 61 23.22 -20.49 49.45
CA SER A 61 24.22 -20.49 50.52
C SER A 61 23.57 -20.51 51.91
N VAL A 62 22.53 -19.71 52.13
CA VAL A 62 21.75 -19.68 53.38
C VAL A 62 20.93 -20.96 53.56
N GLY A 63 20.36 -21.50 52.49
CA GLY A 63 19.61 -22.76 52.51
C GLY A 63 20.48 -23.95 52.94
N MET A 64 21.69 -24.04 52.41
CA MET A 64 22.62 -25.10 52.77
C MET A 64 23.23 -24.90 54.17
N VAL A 65 23.71 -23.69 54.48
CA VAL A 65 24.47 -23.44 55.72
C VAL A 65 23.56 -23.30 56.94
N GLN A 66 22.44 -22.58 56.81
CA GLN A 66 21.56 -22.28 57.95
C GLN A 66 20.38 -23.24 58.05
N HIS A 67 19.82 -23.68 56.92
CA HIS A 67 18.64 -24.55 56.90
C HIS A 67 18.98 -26.03 56.69
N GLY A 68 20.27 -26.36 56.48
CA GLY A 68 20.73 -27.75 56.33
C GLY A 68 20.18 -28.45 55.09
N MET A 69 19.70 -27.71 54.09
CA MET A 69 19.11 -28.27 52.87
C MET A 69 20.18 -28.92 52.00
N GLU A 70 19.81 -30.01 51.32
CA GLU A 70 20.65 -30.57 50.27
C GLU A 70 20.74 -29.58 49.08
N LEU A 71 21.88 -29.54 48.40
CA LEU A 71 22.11 -28.61 47.28
C LEU A 71 21.00 -28.66 46.22
N SER A 72 20.50 -29.86 45.89
CA SER A 72 19.43 -30.04 44.91
C SER A 72 18.10 -29.41 45.36
N GLU A 73 17.79 -29.51 46.65
CA GLU A 73 16.58 -28.94 47.23
C GLU A 73 16.69 -27.42 47.31
N ALA A 74 17.82 -26.91 47.81
CA ALA A 74 18.10 -25.48 47.87
C ALA A 74 18.06 -24.83 46.48
N LEU A 75 18.64 -25.47 45.46
CA LEU A 75 18.56 -25.00 44.07
C LEU A 75 17.11 -24.86 43.61
N THR A 76 16.27 -25.87 43.84
CA THR A 76 14.87 -25.85 43.39
C THR A 76 14.08 -24.74 44.07
N VAL A 77 14.16 -24.64 45.41
CA VAL A 77 13.40 -23.67 46.20
C VAL A 77 13.82 -22.23 45.87
N TYR A 78 15.12 -21.92 45.93
CA TYR A 78 15.60 -20.56 45.75
C TYR A 78 15.59 -20.11 44.29
N THR A 79 15.65 -21.03 43.32
CA THR A 79 15.41 -20.69 41.91
C THR A 79 13.95 -20.30 41.68
N HIS A 80 12.99 -21.05 42.24
CA HIS A 80 11.57 -20.71 42.09
C HIS A 80 11.21 -19.38 42.76
N LEU A 81 11.73 -19.13 43.97
CA LEU A 81 11.56 -17.85 44.66
C LEU A 81 12.18 -16.69 43.87
N SER A 82 13.38 -16.85 43.34
CA SER A 82 14.08 -15.77 42.62
C SER A 82 13.39 -15.41 41.29
N ILE A 83 12.89 -16.41 40.55
CA ILE A 83 12.11 -16.15 39.32
C ILE A 83 10.78 -15.47 39.67
N GLY A 84 10.12 -15.92 40.74
CA GLY A 84 8.87 -15.31 41.22
C GLY A 84 9.06 -13.83 41.57
N ASP A 85 10.10 -13.50 42.34
CA ASP A 85 10.42 -12.12 42.75
C ASP A 85 10.69 -11.22 41.52
N ALA A 86 11.47 -11.72 40.55
CA ALA A 86 11.73 -10.99 39.31
C ALA A 86 10.45 -10.71 38.51
N LEU A 87 9.55 -11.69 38.38
CA LEU A 87 8.28 -11.52 37.67
C LEU A 87 7.33 -10.54 38.39
N VAL A 88 7.28 -10.59 39.72
CA VAL A 88 6.44 -9.69 40.55
C VAL A 88 6.92 -8.24 40.45
N ALA A 89 8.23 -7.99 40.34
CA ALA A 89 8.76 -6.65 40.14
C ALA A 89 8.57 -6.14 38.70
N GLN A 90 8.78 -7.00 37.70
CA GLN A 90 8.93 -6.56 36.32
C GLN A 90 7.62 -6.40 35.55
N ILE A 91 6.61 -7.27 35.81
CA ILE A 91 5.31 -7.17 35.14
C ILE A 91 4.63 -5.81 35.45
N PRO A 92 4.53 -5.37 36.72
CA PRO A 92 3.94 -4.06 37.02
C PRO A 92 4.75 -2.90 36.45
N ALA A 93 6.08 -2.96 36.52
CA ALA A 93 6.95 -1.91 35.97
C ALA A 93 6.71 -1.71 34.46
N LEU A 94 6.62 -2.81 33.70
CA LEU A 94 6.29 -2.77 32.28
C LEU A 94 4.91 -2.16 32.03
N LEU A 95 3.89 -2.56 32.79
CA LEU A 95 2.53 -2.02 32.65
C LEU A 95 2.47 -0.51 32.95
N ILE A 96 3.19 -0.04 33.97
CA ILE A 96 3.29 1.38 34.32
C ILE A 96 3.99 2.15 33.20
N SER A 97 5.10 1.61 32.66
CA SER A 97 5.83 2.24 31.55
C SER A 97 4.96 2.39 30.29
N ILE A 98 4.25 1.33 29.90
CA ILE A 98 3.34 1.36 28.74
C ILE A 98 2.20 2.36 28.98
N SER A 99 1.61 2.34 30.18
CA SER A 99 0.54 3.27 30.55
C SER A 99 1.00 4.74 30.52
N GLY A 100 2.21 5.02 31.02
CA GLY A 100 2.84 6.34 30.94
C GLY A 100 3.04 6.77 29.48
N GLY A 101 3.51 5.86 28.61
CA GLY A 101 3.62 6.10 27.18
C GLY A 101 2.28 6.49 26.52
N PHE A 102 1.20 5.80 26.87
CA PHE A 102 -0.15 6.14 26.38
C PHE A 102 -0.66 7.49 26.91
N ILE A 103 -0.33 7.87 28.15
CA ILE A 103 -0.73 9.16 28.71
C ILE A 103 0.02 10.32 28.05
N VAL A 104 1.34 10.18 27.84
CA VAL A 104 2.17 11.25 27.23
C VAL A 104 1.71 11.55 25.80
N THR A 105 1.39 10.53 25.01
CA THR A 105 0.91 10.71 23.61
C THR A 105 -0.48 11.33 23.50
N ARG A 106 -1.25 11.40 24.60
CA ARG A 106 -2.59 12.02 24.61
C ARG A 106 -2.53 13.55 24.60
N VAL A 107 -1.49 14.16 25.14
CA VAL A 107 -1.45 15.62 25.40
C VAL A 107 -1.14 16.43 24.14
N ASN A 108 -0.57 15.80 23.10
CA ASN A 108 -0.02 16.52 21.95
C ASN A 108 -0.84 16.40 20.64
N ASN A 109 -1.87 15.55 20.59
CA ASN A 109 -2.75 15.44 19.43
C ASN A 109 -4.04 16.25 19.65
N ASN A 110 -4.19 17.36 18.90
CA ASN A 110 -5.40 18.20 18.88
C ASN A 110 -6.66 17.47 18.35
N LYS A 111 -6.49 16.32 17.70
CA LYS A 111 -7.56 15.35 17.43
C LYS A 111 -7.51 14.29 18.51
N ASN A 112 -8.63 14.02 19.16
CA ASN A 112 -8.84 13.11 20.31
C ASN A 112 -8.33 11.64 20.18
N ASN A 113 -7.50 11.32 19.18
CA ASN A 113 -6.92 10.01 18.95
C ASN A 113 -5.55 9.95 19.64
N ASN A 114 -5.54 9.42 20.85
CA ASN A 114 -4.31 9.01 21.52
C ASN A 114 -3.71 7.77 20.83
N LEU A 115 -2.42 7.51 21.04
CA LEU A 115 -1.73 6.37 20.41
C LEU A 115 -2.41 5.03 20.76
N GLY A 116 -2.91 4.89 21.99
CA GLY A 116 -3.62 3.70 22.44
C GLY A 116 -4.89 3.41 21.64
N SER A 117 -5.70 4.44 21.35
CA SER A 117 -6.91 4.28 20.55
C SER A 117 -6.55 3.91 19.12
N LYS A 118 -5.48 4.48 18.56
CA LYS A 118 -4.99 4.13 17.22
C LYS A 118 -4.55 2.68 17.15
N ILE A 119 -3.78 2.19 18.13
CA ILE A 119 -3.36 0.77 18.19
C ILE A 119 -4.58 -0.16 18.26
N ILE A 120 -5.59 0.17 19.08
CA ILE A 120 -6.83 -0.61 19.17
C ILE A 120 -7.57 -0.57 17.83
N THR A 121 -7.69 0.60 17.21
CA THR A 121 -8.31 0.73 15.89
C THR A 121 -7.57 -0.09 14.85
N ASP A 122 -6.24 -0.04 14.80
CA ASP A 122 -5.41 -0.79 13.85
C ASP A 122 -5.49 -2.31 14.08
N LEU A 123 -5.58 -2.74 15.34
CA LEU A 123 -5.77 -4.14 15.71
C LEU A 123 -7.10 -4.69 15.16
N PHE A 124 -8.17 -3.90 15.22
CA PHE A 124 -9.50 -4.30 14.73
C PHE A 124 -9.73 -3.98 13.24
N ALA A 125 -9.00 -3.03 12.66
CA ALA A 125 -9.09 -2.66 11.26
C ALA A 125 -8.28 -3.61 10.36
N ASN A 126 -7.11 -4.06 10.84
CA ASN A 126 -6.26 -4.95 10.05
C ASN A 126 -6.56 -6.43 10.34
N GLN A 127 -7.14 -7.08 9.35
CA GLN A 127 -7.53 -8.49 9.41
C GLN A 127 -6.35 -9.45 9.64
N SER A 128 -5.15 -9.09 9.19
CA SER A 128 -3.93 -9.90 9.40
C SER A 128 -3.49 -9.86 10.87
N THR A 129 -3.51 -8.67 11.48
CA THR A 129 -3.14 -8.47 12.88
C THR A 129 -4.05 -9.27 13.81
N LEU A 130 -5.36 -9.24 13.57
CA LEU A 130 -6.35 -9.96 14.38
C LEU A 130 -6.11 -11.48 14.39
N MET A 131 -5.72 -12.06 13.26
CA MET A 131 -5.42 -13.49 13.14
C MET A 131 -4.10 -13.86 13.85
N VAL A 132 -3.08 -13.02 13.73
CA VAL A 132 -1.80 -13.21 14.44
C VAL A 132 -2.02 -13.15 15.96
N THR A 133 -2.79 -12.19 16.45
CA THR A 133 -3.12 -12.07 17.88
C THR A 133 -3.91 -13.28 18.38
N ALA A 134 -4.88 -13.78 17.61
CA ALA A 134 -5.64 -14.97 17.98
C ALA A 134 -4.77 -16.24 18.06
N CYS A 135 -3.83 -16.40 17.12
CA CYS A 135 -2.87 -17.50 17.13
C CYS A 135 -1.93 -17.41 18.34
N LEU A 136 -1.41 -16.22 18.62
CA LEU A 136 -0.54 -15.98 19.77
C LEU A 136 -1.26 -16.25 21.10
N ALA A 137 -2.50 -15.78 21.24
CA ALA A 137 -3.32 -16.03 22.42
C ALA A 137 -3.55 -17.54 22.64
N LEU A 138 -3.81 -18.28 21.55
CA LEU A 138 -3.98 -19.74 21.61
C LEU A 138 -2.67 -20.44 21.98
N ALA A 139 -1.53 -20.01 21.42
CA ALA A 139 -0.21 -20.52 21.79
C ALA A 139 0.12 -20.25 23.27
N MET A 140 -0.27 -19.10 23.81
CA MET A 140 -0.13 -18.81 25.24
C MET A 140 -0.96 -19.76 26.12
N GLY A 141 -2.14 -20.16 25.67
CA GLY A 141 -2.97 -21.13 26.39
C GLY A 141 -2.33 -22.51 26.53
N PHE A 142 -1.39 -22.88 25.65
CA PHE A 142 -0.68 -24.16 25.71
C PHE A 142 0.54 -24.14 26.64
N LEU A 143 0.95 -22.97 27.16
CA LEU A 143 2.03 -22.88 28.14
C LEU A 143 1.57 -23.47 29.49
N PRO A 144 2.34 -24.39 30.10
CA PRO A 144 2.00 -24.96 31.40
C PRO A 144 1.96 -23.85 32.46
N GLY A 145 0.90 -23.85 33.27
CA GLY A 145 0.65 -22.81 34.28
C GLY A 145 -0.32 -21.70 33.85
N PHE A 146 -0.68 -21.62 32.56
CA PHE A 146 -1.69 -20.67 32.08
C PHE A 146 -3.09 -21.31 31.97
N PRO A 147 -4.17 -20.58 32.24
CA PRO A 147 -5.53 -21.09 32.16
C PRO A 147 -5.99 -21.24 30.70
N LEU A 148 -5.74 -22.41 30.10
CA LEU A 148 -6.10 -22.76 28.72
C LEU A 148 -7.55 -22.38 28.32
N PRO A 149 -8.59 -22.60 29.15
CA PRO A 149 -9.96 -22.24 28.78
C PRO A 149 -10.14 -20.73 28.51
N VAL A 150 -9.44 -19.87 29.26
CA VAL A 150 -9.54 -18.41 29.12
C VAL A 150 -8.96 -17.97 27.78
N PHE A 151 -7.77 -18.46 27.45
CA PHE A 151 -7.08 -18.14 26.20
C PHE A 151 -7.78 -18.75 24.98
N MET A 152 -8.37 -19.92 25.12
CA MET A 152 -9.18 -20.54 24.07
C MET A 152 -10.43 -19.71 23.77
N VAL A 153 -11.16 -19.24 24.79
CA VAL A 153 -12.32 -18.35 24.61
C VAL A 153 -11.90 -17.04 23.95
N LEU A 154 -10.79 -16.44 24.40
CA LEU A 154 -10.27 -15.20 23.83
C LEU A 154 -9.89 -15.35 22.36
N SER A 155 -9.16 -16.41 22.01
CA SER A 155 -8.78 -16.72 20.64
C SER A 155 -10.01 -16.97 19.75
N ALA A 156 -10.97 -17.75 20.24
CA ALA A 156 -12.23 -17.99 19.53
C ALA A 156 -13.02 -16.69 19.27
N LEU A 157 -13.04 -15.77 20.23
CA LEU A 157 -13.72 -14.48 20.10
C LEU A 157 -13.04 -13.60 19.03
N LEU A 158 -11.71 -13.52 19.04
CA LEU A 158 -10.95 -12.77 18.02
C LEU A 158 -11.17 -13.37 16.61
N ILE A 159 -11.15 -14.71 16.50
CA ILE A 159 -11.45 -15.41 15.25
C ILE A 159 -12.90 -15.14 14.80
N ALA A 160 -13.86 -15.12 15.72
CA ALA A 160 -15.25 -14.81 15.41
C ALA A 160 -15.41 -13.37 14.88
N ILE A 161 -14.70 -12.39 15.45
CA ILE A 161 -14.66 -11.01 14.95
C ILE A 161 -14.08 -10.97 13.53
N TYR A 162 -12.96 -11.67 13.29
CA TYR A 162 -12.36 -11.79 11.95
C TYR A 162 -13.37 -12.33 10.92
N PHE A 163 -14.05 -13.43 11.24
CA PHE A 163 -15.03 -14.02 10.33
C PHE A 163 -16.25 -13.12 10.13
N LYS A 164 -16.74 -12.44 11.17
CA LYS A 164 -17.86 -11.50 11.08
C LYS A 164 -17.55 -10.34 10.13
N ASP A 165 -16.37 -9.74 10.24
CA ASP A 165 -15.99 -8.61 9.39
C ASP A 165 -15.79 -9.05 7.93
N LYS A 166 -15.17 -10.22 7.72
CA LYS A 166 -15.07 -10.87 6.40
C LYS A 166 -16.44 -11.21 5.81
N TRP A 167 -17.40 -11.65 6.61
CA TRP A 167 -18.76 -11.96 6.16
C TRP A 167 -19.54 -10.69 5.81
N ARG A 168 -19.39 -9.62 6.60
CA ARG A 168 -19.99 -8.31 6.31
C ARG A 168 -19.47 -7.72 5.01
N ASN A 169 -18.16 -7.80 4.77
CA ASN A 169 -17.55 -7.35 3.52
C ASN A 169 -17.94 -8.24 2.33
N ARG A 170 -18.15 -9.55 2.55
CA ARG A 170 -18.68 -10.45 1.51
C ARG A 170 -20.15 -10.20 1.19
N HIS A 171 -20.99 -9.81 2.16
CA HIS A 171 -22.39 -9.46 1.90
C HIS A 171 -22.52 -8.10 1.20
N LYS A 172 -21.63 -7.15 1.47
CA LYS A 172 -21.54 -5.89 0.71
C LYS A 172 -21.09 -6.13 -0.74
N ASN A 173 -20.27 -7.15 -0.99
CA ASN A 173 -19.86 -7.57 -2.35
C ASN A 173 -20.81 -8.58 -3.03
N LYS A 174 -21.84 -9.12 -2.36
CA LYS A 174 -22.76 -10.13 -2.96
C LYS A 174 -23.96 -9.55 -3.72
N SER A 175 -24.15 -8.22 -3.71
CA SER A 175 -24.98 -7.54 -4.71
C SER A 175 -24.21 -7.17 -5.99
N GLY A 176 -22.98 -7.70 -6.15
CA GLY A 176 -22.15 -7.57 -7.35
C GLY A 176 -21.16 -8.72 -7.46
N GLU A 177 -21.65 -9.93 -7.76
CA GLU A 177 -20.82 -11.05 -8.23
C GLU A 177 -20.42 -10.80 -9.70
N SER A 178 -19.27 -11.17 -10.26
CA SER A 178 -18.19 -12.09 -9.86
C SER A 178 -17.03 -12.00 -10.88
N HIS A 179 -15.77 -11.92 -10.43
CA HIS A 179 -14.64 -12.83 -10.79
C HIS A 179 -13.29 -12.25 -10.27
N ARG A 180 -12.65 -12.94 -9.29
CA ARG A 180 -11.35 -13.69 -9.38
C ARG A 180 -10.12 -12.76 -9.45
N GLU A 181 -9.00 -12.94 -8.76
CA GLU A 181 -8.40 -14.04 -8.01
C GLU A 181 -7.24 -13.44 -7.16
N LYS A 182 -6.83 -14.11 -6.09
CA LYS A 182 -5.79 -13.63 -5.16
C LYS A 182 -4.40 -13.57 -5.81
N GLY A 183 -3.71 -12.45 -5.61
CA GLY A 183 -2.26 -12.30 -5.70
C GLY A 183 -1.86 -11.08 -4.87
N ALA A 184 -0.91 -11.26 -3.95
CA ALA A 184 -0.44 -10.23 -3.05
C ALA A 184 0.18 -9.06 -3.82
N ASP A 185 -0.24 -7.84 -3.47
CA ASP A 185 0.56 -6.64 -3.56
C ASP A 185 -0.10 -5.58 -2.65
N ASP A 186 0.60 -5.27 -1.56
CA ASP A 186 0.46 -3.99 -0.88
C ASP A 186 0.84 -2.87 -1.86
N GLU A 187 0.33 -1.67 -1.57
CA GLU A 187 0.57 -0.38 -2.23
C GLU A 187 -0.41 0.02 -3.33
N ALA A 188 -1.50 0.63 -2.86
CA ALA A 188 -2.06 1.93 -3.31
C ALA A 188 -3.50 2.02 -2.75
N GLN A 189 -3.65 2.17 -1.42
CA GLN A 189 -4.93 2.52 -0.83
C GLN A 189 -5.10 4.05 -0.93
N SER A 190 -5.76 4.49 -2.00
CA SER A 190 -6.36 5.82 -2.04
C SER A 190 -7.63 5.78 -1.18
N GLU A 191 -7.60 6.48 -0.04
CA GLU A 191 -8.78 6.72 0.78
C GLU A 191 -9.63 7.84 0.16
N ALA A 192 -10.95 7.67 0.15
CA ALA A 192 -11.88 8.71 -0.29
C ALA A 192 -11.68 10.01 0.52
N VAL A 193 -11.39 11.11 -0.19
CA VAL A 193 -11.11 12.41 0.42
C VAL A 193 -12.43 13.07 0.81
N THR A 194 -12.63 13.28 2.12
CA THR A 194 -13.76 14.08 2.62
C THR A 194 -13.34 15.54 2.68
N ILE A 195 -13.97 16.40 1.87
CA ILE A 195 -13.82 17.85 1.95
C ILE A 195 -15.19 18.42 2.33
N ASP A 196 -15.24 19.17 3.43
CA ASP A 196 -16.43 19.91 3.89
C ASP A 196 -17.73 19.10 4.07
N GLY A 197 -17.60 17.82 4.47
CA GLY A 197 -18.75 16.95 4.76
C GLY A 197 -19.40 16.32 3.53
N ASP A 198 -18.99 16.72 2.32
CA ASP A 198 -19.39 16.07 1.08
C ASP A 198 -18.38 14.99 0.69
N ILE A 199 -18.93 13.82 0.33
CA ILE A 199 -18.17 12.71 -0.21
C ILE A 199 -17.95 13.01 -1.68
N ILE A 200 -16.75 13.49 -2.02
CA ILE A 200 -16.34 13.62 -3.41
C ILE A 200 -16.05 12.21 -3.92
N PRO A 201 -16.70 11.75 -5.02
CA PRO A 201 -16.35 10.46 -5.60
C PRO A 201 -14.89 10.45 -6.01
N GLU A 202 -14.20 9.34 -5.78
CA GLU A 202 -12.80 9.16 -6.20
C GLU A 202 -12.70 9.38 -7.71
N THR A 203 -11.77 10.25 -8.14
CA THR A 203 -11.49 10.47 -9.56
C THR A 203 -10.89 9.22 -10.16
N LEU A 204 -11.29 8.87 -11.39
CA LEU A 204 -10.68 7.75 -12.09
C LEU A 204 -9.22 8.08 -12.45
N PRO A 205 -8.23 7.30 -11.97
CA PRO A 205 -6.82 7.71 -12.02
C PRO A 205 -6.27 7.76 -13.44
N LEU A 206 -6.67 6.83 -14.31
CA LEU A 206 -6.35 6.87 -15.74
C LEU A 206 -7.58 6.49 -16.56
N MET A 207 -8.11 7.46 -17.30
CA MET A 207 -9.21 7.28 -18.23
C MET A 207 -8.69 7.39 -19.66
N ILE A 208 -9.02 6.40 -20.48
CA ILE A 208 -8.73 6.44 -21.91
C ILE A 208 -10.06 6.35 -22.64
N THR A 209 -10.43 7.41 -23.34
CA THR A 209 -11.68 7.47 -24.09
C THR A 209 -11.39 7.26 -25.57
N PHE A 210 -12.05 6.27 -26.16
CA PHE A 210 -11.97 5.99 -27.59
C PHE A 210 -13.29 6.30 -28.28
N ASN A 211 -13.24 6.47 -29.60
CA ASN A 211 -14.45 6.40 -30.42
C ASN A 211 -15.03 4.98 -30.39
N GLU A 212 -16.37 4.85 -30.35
CA GLU A 212 -17.09 3.56 -30.37
C GLU A 212 -16.64 2.60 -31.49
N THR A 213 -16.11 3.12 -32.60
CA THR A 213 -15.58 2.32 -33.71
C THR A 213 -14.44 1.38 -33.30
N PHE A 214 -13.70 1.69 -32.22
CA PHE A 214 -12.62 0.85 -31.70
C PHE A 214 -13.06 -0.25 -30.73
N LYS A 215 -14.29 -0.18 -30.20
CA LYS A 215 -14.80 -1.10 -29.19
C LYS A 215 -14.56 -2.59 -29.49
N PRO A 216 -14.89 -3.12 -30.69
CA PRO A 216 -14.72 -4.56 -30.94
C PRO A 216 -13.24 -5.00 -30.98
N LYS A 217 -12.33 -4.15 -31.50
CA LYS A 217 -10.88 -4.45 -31.53
C LYS A 217 -10.24 -4.31 -30.14
N LEU A 218 -10.72 -3.37 -29.32
CA LEU A 218 -10.22 -3.13 -27.96
C LEU A 218 -10.58 -4.27 -26.99
N GLU A 219 -11.83 -4.74 -27.03
CA GLU A 219 -12.31 -5.84 -26.19
C GLU A 219 -11.65 -7.17 -26.56
N GLN A 220 -11.42 -7.43 -27.86
CA GLN A 220 -10.76 -8.64 -28.34
C GLN A 220 -9.29 -8.77 -27.87
N HIS A 221 -8.59 -7.65 -27.72
CA HIS A 221 -7.15 -7.65 -27.39
C HIS A 221 -6.84 -7.42 -25.89
N ASN A 222 -7.86 -7.34 -25.04
CA ASN A 222 -7.72 -7.10 -23.58
C ASN A 222 -6.68 -6.00 -23.25
N LEU A 223 -6.84 -4.86 -23.95
CA LEU A 223 -5.81 -3.84 -24.13
C LEU A 223 -5.38 -3.18 -22.80
N ALA A 224 -6.29 -2.99 -21.85
CA ALA A 224 -5.95 -2.48 -20.52
C ALA A 224 -4.96 -3.41 -19.78
N SER A 225 -5.22 -4.72 -19.79
CA SER A 225 -4.35 -5.70 -19.11
C SER A 225 -2.98 -5.78 -19.78
N ARG A 226 -2.96 -5.77 -21.11
CA ARG A 226 -1.71 -5.80 -21.89
C ARG A 226 -0.89 -4.53 -21.70
N LEU A 227 -1.53 -3.35 -21.62
CA LEU A 227 -0.85 -2.09 -21.31
C LEU A 227 -0.16 -2.12 -19.95
N LYS A 228 -0.87 -2.52 -18.90
CA LYS A 228 -0.28 -2.66 -17.56
C LYS A 228 0.92 -3.60 -17.57
N LYS A 229 0.78 -4.76 -18.22
CA LYS A 229 1.83 -5.78 -18.28
C LYS A 229 3.05 -5.29 -19.05
N THR A 230 2.85 -4.72 -20.23
CA THR A 230 3.95 -4.23 -21.07
C THR A 230 4.66 -3.05 -20.40
N PHE A 231 3.92 -2.09 -19.85
CA PHE A 231 4.50 -0.93 -19.17
C PHE A 231 5.33 -1.35 -17.94
N PHE A 232 4.85 -2.33 -17.17
CA PHE A 232 5.62 -2.89 -16.05
C PHE A 232 6.90 -3.60 -16.51
N ILE A 233 6.85 -4.36 -17.61
CA ILE A 233 8.03 -5.06 -18.16
C ILE A 233 9.07 -4.08 -18.69
N GLU A 234 8.64 -3.01 -19.39
CA GLU A 234 9.54 -2.06 -20.03
C GLU A 234 10.11 -1.02 -19.06
N TYR A 235 9.29 -0.51 -18.14
CA TYR A 235 9.64 0.63 -17.28
C TYR A 235 9.73 0.27 -15.79
N GLY A 236 9.31 -0.92 -15.37
CA GLY A 236 9.33 -1.35 -13.97
C GLY A 236 8.29 -0.68 -13.07
N VAL A 237 7.40 0.14 -13.64
CA VAL A 237 6.38 0.90 -12.90
C VAL A 237 5.01 0.22 -13.03
N ARG A 238 4.27 0.15 -11.93
CA ARG A 238 2.91 -0.38 -11.90
C ARG A 238 1.90 0.72 -12.23
N LEU A 239 1.09 0.50 -13.25
CA LEU A 239 0.02 1.43 -13.61
C LEU A 239 -1.24 1.20 -12.75
N PRO A 240 -1.96 2.28 -12.38
CA PRO A 240 -3.21 2.22 -11.63
C PRO A 240 -4.33 1.56 -12.45
N GLU A 241 -5.55 1.51 -11.92
CA GLU A 241 -6.69 1.04 -12.70
C GLU A 241 -6.95 1.92 -13.92
N ILE A 242 -7.11 1.27 -15.09
CA ILE A 242 -7.26 1.95 -16.37
C ILE A 242 -8.71 1.75 -16.80
N THR A 243 -9.47 2.84 -16.83
CA THR A 243 -10.85 2.82 -17.29
C THR A 243 -10.90 3.18 -18.76
N ILE A 244 -11.45 2.27 -19.57
CA ILE A 244 -11.66 2.50 -21.00
C ILE A 244 -13.09 3.02 -21.21
N GLY A 245 -13.21 4.28 -21.61
CA GLY A 245 -14.47 4.92 -21.98
C GLY A 245 -14.71 4.92 -23.49
N TYR A 246 -15.96 5.08 -23.90
CA TYR A 246 -16.33 5.21 -25.32
C TYR A 246 -17.17 6.46 -25.55
N ALA A 247 -16.71 7.33 -26.46
CA ALA A 247 -17.44 8.50 -26.89
C ALA A 247 -18.22 8.19 -28.20
N PRO A 248 -19.45 8.74 -28.34
CA PRO A 248 -20.27 8.53 -29.52
C PRO A 248 -19.60 9.08 -30.79
N LYS A 249 -19.96 8.49 -31.94
CA LYS A 249 -19.34 8.71 -33.27
C LYS A 249 -18.96 10.17 -33.57
N SER A 250 -17.70 10.49 -33.34
CA SER A 250 -17.01 11.64 -33.93
C SER A 250 -16.53 11.28 -35.35
N VAL A 251 -16.46 12.30 -36.22
CA VAL A 251 -15.96 12.22 -37.60
C VAL A 251 -14.46 11.88 -37.65
N CYS A 252 -13.73 12.13 -36.56
CA CYS A 252 -12.32 11.78 -36.42
C CYS A 252 -12.16 10.76 -35.29
N ALA A 253 -11.38 9.72 -35.56
CA ALA A 253 -11.09 8.67 -34.61
C ALA A 253 -10.04 9.18 -33.59
N SER A 254 -10.50 10.02 -32.67
CA SER A 254 -9.69 10.58 -31.59
C SER A 254 -9.66 9.65 -30.38
N MET A 255 -8.51 9.59 -29.74
CA MET A 255 -8.26 8.99 -28.44
C MET A 255 -7.92 10.11 -27.47
N ASN A 256 -8.74 10.28 -26.45
CA ASN A 256 -8.47 11.21 -25.36
C ASN A 256 -7.94 10.44 -24.14
N ILE A 257 -6.91 10.98 -23.51
CA ILE A 257 -6.33 10.44 -22.28
C ILE A 257 -6.53 11.48 -21.19
N ALA A 258 -7.14 11.07 -20.08
CA ALA A 258 -7.31 11.88 -18.89
C ALA A 258 -6.70 11.19 -17.67
N ILE A 259 -6.05 11.98 -16.81
CA ILE A 259 -5.48 11.54 -15.54
C ILE A 259 -6.27 12.25 -14.44
N ASN A 260 -6.84 11.51 -13.50
CA ASN A 260 -7.77 12.05 -12.49
C ASN A 260 -8.88 12.91 -13.11
N GLU A 261 -9.46 12.45 -14.23
CA GLU A 261 -10.50 13.15 -15.02
C GLU A 261 -10.06 14.47 -15.69
N ILE A 262 -8.79 14.86 -15.58
CA ILE A 262 -8.23 16.02 -16.28
C ILE A 262 -7.68 15.57 -17.64
N PRO A 263 -8.14 16.11 -18.78
CA PRO A 263 -7.64 15.73 -20.09
C PRO A 263 -6.18 16.18 -20.26
N VAL A 264 -5.29 15.21 -20.54
CA VAL A 264 -3.84 15.44 -20.65
C VAL A 264 -3.39 15.43 -22.11
N ALA A 265 -3.97 14.56 -22.95
CA ALA A 265 -3.64 14.53 -24.36
C ALA A 265 -4.74 13.98 -25.26
N ASP A 266 -4.72 14.45 -26.50
CA ASP A 266 -5.53 13.98 -27.61
C ASP A 266 -4.64 13.43 -28.71
N TYR A 267 -4.87 12.15 -29.04
CA TYR A 267 -4.21 11.48 -30.16
C TYR A 267 -5.23 11.06 -31.21
N MET A 268 -4.76 10.80 -32.42
CA MET A 268 -5.60 10.27 -33.49
C MET A 268 -5.14 8.87 -33.84
N LEU A 269 -6.09 7.92 -33.84
CA LEU A 269 -5.85 6.52 -34.17
C LEU A 269 -6.93 6.08 -35.15
N ILE A 270 -6.57 5.43 -36.26
CA ILE A 270 -7.58 4.98 -37.24
C ILE A 270 -7.67 3.45 -37.18
N PRO A 271 -8.87 2.87 -36.92
CA PRO A 271 -9.02 1.41 -36.88
C PRO A 271 -8.73 0.78 -38.25
N GLY A 272 -7.94 -0.29 -38.29
CA GLY A 272 -7.65 -1.03 -39.53
C GLY A 272 -6.65 -0.35 -40.48
N MET A 273 -6.01 0.73 -40.01
CA MET A 273 -4.91 1.38 -40.70
C MET A 273 -3.61 1.22 -39.90
N HIS A 274 -2.49 1.29 -40.61
CA HIS A 274 -1.15 1.36 -40.06
C HIS A 274 -0.59 2.77 -40.26
N LYS A 275 0.01 3.32 -39.21
CA LYS A 275 0.72 4.59 -39.28
C LYS A 275 2.09 4.36 -39.93
N ILE A 276 2.43 5.21 -40.90
CA ILE A 276 3.76 5.23 -41.53
C ILE A 276 4.66 6.14 -40.69
N LEU A 277 5.80 5.61 -40.24
CA LEU A 277 6.67 6.34 -39.30
C LEU A 277 7.63 7.31 -40.00
N ILE A 278 8.08 6.96 -41.21
CA ILE A 278 9.13 7.68 -41.94
C ILE A 278 8.74 7.80 -43.41
N ASN A 279 9.04 8.94 -44.04
CA ASN A 279 8.85 9.21 -45.47
C ASN A 279 7.42 8.96 -46.00
N GLY A 280 6.40 9.22 -45.18
CA GLY A 280 5.00 8.99 -45.56
C GLY A 280 4.52 9.81 -46.76
N GLU A 281 5.16 10.96 -47.02
CA GLU A 281 4.88 11.79 -48.19
C GLU A 281 5.30 11.10 -49.50
N GLU A 282 6.46 10.45 -49.53
CA GLU A 282 6.96 9.71 -50.69
C GLU A 282 6.05 8.53 -51.01
N LEU A 283 5.64 7.77 -49.99
CA LEU A 283 4.73 6.63 -50.17
C LEU A 283 3.35 7.08 -50.64
N LYS A 284 2.86 8.25 -50.19
CA LYS A 284 1.61 8.82 -50.67
C LYS A 284 1.66 9.21 -52.15
N MET A 285 2.81 9.65 -52.66
CA MET A 285 2.99 9.92 -54.09
C MET A 285 3.00 8.63 -54.94
N LEU A 286 3.37 7.50 -54.34
CA LEU A 286 3.44 6.19 -54.99
C LEU A 286 2.12 5.39 -54.88
N ASP A 287 1.39 5.53 -53.77
CA ASP A 287 0.14 4.83 -53.50
C ASP A 287 -0.94 5.79 -52.97
N ASN A 288 -1.98 5.99 -53.79
CA ASN A 288 -3.13 6.85 -53.46
C ASN A 288 -4.00 6.34 -52.30
N SER A 289 -3.77 5.12 -51.81
CA SER A 289 -4.46 4.60 -50.62
C SER A 289 -3.88 5.11 -49.29
N VAL A 290 -2.77 5.85 -49.32
CA VAL A 290 -2.22 6.51 -48.13
C VAL A 290 -3.05 7.75 -47.81
N GLU A 291 -3.69 7.73 -46.65
CA GLU A 291 -4.41 8.88 -46.10
C GLU A 291 -3.46 9.79 -45.33
N SER A 292 -3.50 11.10 -45.60
CA SER A 292 -2.76 12.10 -44.82
C SER A 292 -3.72 12.86 -43.93
N ILE A 293 -3.42 12.94 -42.65
CA ILE A 293 -4.23 13.68 -41.69
C ILE A 293 -3.37 14.66 -40.93
N ASN A 294 -3.83 15.91 -40.91
CA ASN A 294 -3.22 16.99 -40.15
C ASN A 294 -3.62 16.84 -38.68
N THR A 295 -2.61 16.62 -37.84
CA THR A 295 -2.75 16.63 -36.38
C THR A 295 -2.06 17.87 -35.82
N PRO A 296 -2.37 18.29 -34.58
CA PRO A 296 -1.64 19.37 -33.90
C PRO A 296 -0.12 19.14 -33.81
N GLN A 297 0.33 17.88 -33.90
CA GLN A 297 1.72 17.44 -33.83
C GLN A 297 2.40 17.36 -35.21
N GLY A 298 1.66 17.61 -36.31
CA GLY A 298 2.14 17.51 -37.69
C GLY A 298 1.27 16.63 -38.59
N VAL A 299 1.75 16.36 -39.80
CA VAL A 299 1.04 15.52 -40.77
C VAL A 299 1.34 14.05 -40.47
N SER A 300 0.30 13.27 -40.20
CA SER A 300 0.38 11.82 -40.04
C SER A 300 -0.08 11.11 -41.31
N TYR A 301 0.59 10.03 -41.69
CA TYR A 301 0.28 9.24 -42.87
C TYR A 301 -0.16 7.83 -42.46
N TRP A 302 -1.26 7.36 -43.02
CA TRP A 302 -1.91 6.10 -42.66
C TRP A 302 -2.17 5.25 -43.90
N LEU A 303 -1.93 3.95 -43.81
CA LEU A 303 -2.10 2.98 -44.90
C LEU A 303 -3.02 1.84 -44.45
N PRO A 304 -3.90 1.30 -45.30
CA PRO A 304 -4.71 0.14 -44.96
C PRO A 304 -3.87 -1.09 -44.56
N GLU A 305 -4.36 -1.85 -43.58
CA GLU A 305 -3.70 -3.05 -43.02
C GLU A 305 -3.33 -4.08 -44.11
N GLU A 306 -4.19 -4.25 -45.13
CA GLU A 306 -3.94 -5.15 -46.28
C GLU A 306 -2.70 -4.79 -47.10
N LYS A 307 -2.27 -3.52 -47.06
CA LYS A 307 -1.14 -3.00 -47.82
C LYS A 307 0.12 -2.82 -46.98
N ALA A 308 0.04 -3.04 -45.67
CA ALA A 308 1.17 -2.91 -44.76
C ALA A 308 2.35 -3.81 -45.16
N ASP A 309 2.08 -5.06 -45.56
CA ASP A 309 3.10 -6.01 -46.00
C ASP A 309 3.84 -5.54 -47.26
N ASN A 310 3.14 -4.89 -48.18
CA ASN A 310 3.74 -4.34 -49.40
C ASN A 310 4.61 -3.14 -49.10
N ALA A 311 4.15 -2.24 -48.22
CA ALA A 311 4.96 -1.12 -47.74
C ALA A 311 6.23 -1.61 -47.02
N HIS A 312 6.14 -2.68 -46.23
CA HIS A 312 7.29 -3.27 -45.56
C HIS A 312 8.32 -3.85 -46.56
N LYS A 313 7.86 -4.50 -47.64
CA LYS A 313 8.75 -4.98 -48.72
C LYS A 313 9.45 -3.84 -49.47
N MET A 314 8.84 -2.66 -49.52
CA MET A 314 9.41 -1.45 -50.09
C MET A 314 10.37 -0.71 -49.13
N GLY A 315 10.57 -1.22 -47.91
CA GLY A 315 11.47 -0.64 -46.92
C GLY A 315 10.84 0.39 -45.97
N TYR A 316 9.52 0.58 -46.03
CA TYR A 316 8.82 1.49 -45.12
C TYR A 316 8.50 0.81 -43.79
N ILE A 317 8.69 1.53 -42.70
CA ILE A 317 8.32 1.08 -41.36
C ILE A 317 6.92 1.56 -41.06
N THR A 318 6.02 0.60 -40.84
CA THR A 318 4.62 0.86 -40.48
C THR A 318 4.30 0.31 -39.11
N ARG A 319 3.36 0.92 -38.41
CA ARG A 319 2.93 0.51 -37.07
C ARG A 319 1.42 0.33 -37.04
N SER A 320 0.94 -0.77 -36.48
CA SER A 320 -0.50 -1.01 -36.32
C SER A 320 -1.13 0.06 -35.41
N ALA A 321 -2.44 0.29 -35.53
CA ALA A 321 -3.15 1.22 -34.65
C ALA A 321 -3.03 0.85 -33.15
N ILE A 322 -2.90 -0.45 -32.84
CA ILE A 322 -2.75 -0.94 -31.47
C ILE A 322 -1.34 -0.67 -30.94
N ASP A 323 -0.30 -0.88 -31.76
CA ASP A 323 1.07 -0.59 -31.34
C ASP A 323 1.33 0.92 -31.25
N GLU A 324 0.70 1.71 -32.13
CA GLU A 324 0.74 3.17 -32.05
C GLU A 324 0.06 3.67 -30.78
N PHE A 325 -1.05 3.05 -30.38
CA PHE A 325 -1.69 3.29 -29.09
C PHE A 325 -0.72 3.09 -27.92
N TYR A 326 -0.03 1.93 -27.87
CA TYR A 326 0.93 1.63 -26.80
C TYR A 326 2.06 2.65 -26.75
N PHE A 327 2.57 3.03 -27.93
CA PHE A 327 3.63 4.01 -28.04
C PHE A 327 3.20 5.39 -27.54
N CYS A 328 2.02 5.87 -27.95
CA CYS A 328 1.51 7.18 -27.51
C CYS A 328 1.31 7.24 -25.99
N ILE A 329 0.70 6.21 -25.40
CA ILE A 329 0.49 6.17 -23.94
C ILE A 329 1.81 6.03 -23.19
N SER A 330 2.69 5.14 -23.63
CA SER A 330 3.96 4.93 -22.95
C SER A 330 4.80 6.21 -22.98
N THR A 331 4.81 6.92 -24.12
CA THR A 331 5.49 8.22 -24.26
C THR A 331 4.87 9.28 -23.34
N LEU A 332 3.53 9.35 -23.29
CA LEU A 332 2.84 10.31 -22.43
C LEU A 332 3.12 10.05 -20.95
N LEU A 333 3.00 8.79 -20.51
CA LEU A 333 3.24 8.43 -19.12
C LEU A 333 4.70 8.64 -18.75
N THR A 334 5.64 8.20 -19.58
CA THR A 334 7.09 8.39 -19.32
C THR A 334 7.50 9.85 -19.27
N HIS A 335 6.91 10.71 -20.09
CA HIS A 335 7.17 12.14 -20.04
C HIS A 335 6.68 12.77 -18.73
N ASN A 336 5.61 12.23 -18.13
CA ASN A 336 5.00 12.73 -16.90
C ASN A 336 5.30 11.85 -15.67
N ILE A 337 6.29 10.95 -15.72
CA ILE A 337 6.66 10.05 -14.61
C ILE A 337 7.07 10.81 -13.35
N SER A 338 7.51 12.07 -13.44
CA SER A 338 7.81 12.88 -12.24
C SER A 338 6.60 13.18 -11.36
N GLU A 339 5.38 12.99 -11.88
CA GLU A 339 4.12 13.19 -11.15
C GLU A 339 3.53 11.88 -10.57
N PHE A 340 4.16 10.72 -10.83
CA PHE A 340 3.67 9.40 -10.39
C PHE A 340 4.42 8.80 -9.20
#